data_AF-A0A2A4T256-F1
#
_entry.id   AF-A0A2A4T256-F1
#
_cell.length_a   1.000
_cell.length_b   1.000
_cell.length_c   1.000
_cell.angle_alpha   90.00
_cell.angle_beta   90.00
_cell.angle_gamma   90.00
#
_symmetry.space_group_name_H-M   'P 1'
#
loop_
_entity.id
_entity.type
_entity.pdbx_description
1 polymer ?
#
loop_
_entity_poly.entity_id
_entity_poly.type
_entity_poly.pdbx_seq_one_letter_code
_entity_poly.pdbx_strand_id
1 'polypeptide(L)' 'MDRAGKTVIPIKYDGLHTFSNGWARFMSNGKVGFLNREGKVMQVESQGSTFGF' A
#
# COMPACT_ATOMS: atom_id res chain seq x y z
N MET A 1 16.91 -10.74 -22.67
CA MET A 1 16.46 -11.42 -21.43
C MET A 1 16.29 -10.34 -20.38
N ASP A 2 15.26 -9.53 -20.58
CA ASP A 2 15.05 -8.28 -19.87
C ASP A 2 14.34 -8.61 -18.56
N ARG A 3 15.11 -9.11 -17.59
CA ARG A 3 14.70 -9.07 -16.18
C ARG A 3 14.83 -7.63 -15.70
N ALA A 4 14.07 -6.72 -16.30
CA ALA A 4 13.77 -5.46 -15.66
C ALA A 4 13.00 -5.84 -14.39
N GLY A 5 13.73 -5.97 -13.29
CA GLY A 5 13.15 -6.08 -11.95
C GLY A 5 12.37 -4.80 -11.73
N LYS A 6 11.12 -4.78 -12.20
CA LYS A 6 10.22 -3.66 -12.05
C LYS A 6 10.13 -3.47 -10.56
N THR A 7 10.63 -2.35 -10.06
CA THR A 7 10.43 -1.97 -8.66
C THR A 7 8.95 -1.67 -8.53
N VAL A 8 8.18 -2.72 -8.25
CA VAL A 8 6.72 -2.68 -8.11
C VAL A 8 6.35 -1.85 -6.87
N ILE A 9 7.23 -1.86 -5.87
CA ILE A 9 7.00 -1.31 -4.55
C ILE A 9 8.08 -0.27 -4.31
N PRO A 10 7.77 1.04 -4.40
CA PRO A 10 8.73 2.07 -4.04
C PRO A 10 9.02 1.98 -2.53
N ILE A 11 10.30 2.00 -2.13
CA ILE A 11 10.73 2.05 -0.71
C ILE A 11 10.53 3.47 -0.15
N LYS A 12 9.37 4.06 -0.41
CA LYS A 12 8.95 5.38 0.10
C LYS A 12 7.99 5.26 1.28
N TYR A 13 7.74 4.03 1.72
CA TYR A 13 6.85 3.71 2.82
C TYR A 13 7.65 3.66 4.12
N ASP A 14 7.13 4.31 5.17
CA ASP A 14 7.68 4.26 6.53
C ASP A 14 7.78 2.81 7.05
N GLY A 15 6.81 1.98 6.66
CA GLY A 15 6.80 0.58 7.02
C GLY A 15 6.03 -0.26 6.02
N LEU A 16 6.59 -1.41 5.66
CA LEU A 16 5.90 -2.43 4.89
C LEU A 16 5.63 -3.64 5.79
N HIS A 17 4.38 -4.06 5.87
CA HIS A 17 3.98 -5.28 6.55
C HIS A 17 4.10 -6.48 5.60
N THR A 18 4.22 -7.66 6.19
CA THR A 18 4.13 -8.95 5.49
C THR A 18 2.87 -9.06 4.63
N PHE A 19 3.01 -9.72 3.47
CA PHE A 19 1.88 -10.07 2.61
C PHE A 19 1.03 -11.14 3.29
N SER A 20 -0.26 -10.85 3.49
CA SER A 20 -1.28 -11.80 3.95
C SER A 20 -2.43 -11.84 2.95
N ASN A 21 -2.91 -13.03 2.60
CA ASN A 21 -3.97 -13.24 1.59
C ASN A 21 -3.71 -12.55 0.23
N GLY A 22 -2.44 -12.44 -0.17
CA GLY A 22 -2.04 -11.80 -1.44
C GLY A 22 -1.85 -10.28 -1.36
N TRP A 23 -2.12 -9.66 -0.20
CA TRP A 23 -1.98 -8.22 0.04
C TRP A 23 -1.01 -7.93 1.20
N ALA A 24 -0.06 -7.03 1.01
CA ALA A 24 0.75 -6.42 2.05
C ALA A 24 0.15 -5.08 2.45
N ARG A 25 0.12 -4.80 3.75
CA ARG A 25 -0.21 -3.48 4.25
C ARG A 25 1.05 -2.62 4.23
N PHE A 26 0.98 -1.40 3.73
CA PHE A 26 2.07 -0.43 3.82
C PHE A 26 1.58 0.81 4.56
N MET A 27 2.51 1.50 5.23
CA MET A 27 2.26 2.77 5.89
C MET A 27 3.15 3.83 5.23
N SER A 28 2.57 4.96 4.86
CA SER A 28 3.23 6.06 4.17
C SER A 28 2.75 7.38 4.75
N ASN A 29 3.64 8.13 5.41
CA ASN A 29 3.31 9.47 5.90
C ASN A 29 2.02 9.51 6.76
N GLY A 30 1.85 8.51 7.63
CA GLY A 30 0.66 8.34 8.48
C GLY A 30 -0.58 7.76 7.78
N LYS A 31 -0.55 7.56 6.45
CA LYS A 31 -1.61 6.87 5.71
C LYS A 31 -1.32 5.37 5.63
N VAL A 32 -2.37 4.56 5.72
CA VAL A 32 -2.27 3.10 5.55
C VAL A 32 -2.84 2.72 4.19
N GLY A 33 -2.14 1.86 3.48
CA GLY A 33 -2.62 1.27 2.23
C GLY A 33 -2.33 -0.22 2.17
N PHE A 34 -2.84 -0.84 1.12
CA PHE A 34 -2.65 -2.23 0.77
C PHE A 34 -2.01 -2.31 -0.61
N LEU A 35 -1.18 -3.32 -0.79
CA LEU A 35 -0.35 -3.55 -1.96
C LEU A 35 -0.47 -5.03 -2.28
N ASN A 36 -0.75 -5.42 -3.52
CA ASN A 36 -0.69 -6.83 -3.91
C ASN A 36 0.65 -7.16 -4.58
N ARG A 37 0.91 -8.46 -4.78
CA ARG A 37 2.13 -8.93 -5.47
C ARG A 37 2.20 -8.56 -6.96
N GLU A 38 1.07 -8.15 -7.53
CA GLU A 38 0.95 -7.71 -8.93
C GLU A 38 1.26 -6.20 -9.10
N GLY A 39 1.43 -5.46 -8.00
CA GLY A 39 1.67 -4.02 -8.00
C GLY A 39 0.45 -3.12 -7.92
N LYS A 40 -0.71 -3.71 -7.64
CA LYS A 40 -1.94 -2.98 -7.35
C LYS A 40 -1.85 -2.40 -5.95
N VAL A 41 -2.02 -1.09 -5.86
CA VAL A 41 -2.02 -0.33 -4.60
C VAL A 41 -3.44 0.15 -4.32
N MET A 42 -3.96 -0.13 -3.13
CA MET A 42 -5.23 0.36 -2.60
C MET A 42 -4.95 1.22 -1.37
N GLN A 43 -5.19 2.52 -1.46
CA GLN A 43 -5.06 3.40 -0.30
C GLN A 43 -6.32 3.28 0.56
N VAL A 44 -6.18 2.95 1.83
CA VAL A 44 -7.27 3.11 2.79
C VAL A 44 -7.22 4.57 3.22
N GLU A 45 -8.01 5.38 2.52
CA GLU A 45 -8.40 6.67 3.06
C GLU A 45 -9.55 6.41 4.02
N SER A 46 -9.28 6.64 5.31
CA SER A 46 -10.34 6.80 6.29
C SER A 46 -11.12 8.03 5.85
N GLN A 47 -12.17 7.84 5.05
CA GLN A 47 -13.18 8.87 4.87
C GLN A 47 -13.73 9.11 6.27
N GLY A 48 -13.19 10.14 6.92
CA GLY A 48 -13.72 10.67 8.15
C GLY A 48 -15.12 11.14 7.81
N SER A 49 -16.09 10.29 8.08
CA SER A 49 -17.50 10.62 8.09
C SER A 49 -17.71 11.60 9.24
N THR A 50 -17.26 12.84 9.06
CA THR A 50 -17.81 13.99 9.77
C THR A 50 -19.18 14.23 9.16
N PHE A 51 -20.12 13.35 9.51
CA PHE A 51 -21.52 13.77 9.52
C PHE A 51 -21.62 14.77 10.67
N GLY A 52 -21.50 16.05 10.30
CA GLY A 52 -21.79 17.14 11.22
C GLY A 52 -23.26 17.04 11.63
N PHE A 53 -23.48 16.98 12.93
CA PHE A 53 -24.73 17.28 13.60
C PHE A 53 -24.41 18.22 14.76
#